data_AF-A0A396RT32-F1
#
_entry.id   AF-A0A396RT32-F1
#
_cell.length_a   1.000
_cell.length_b   1.000
_cell.length_c   1.000
_cell.angle_alpha   90.00
_cell.angle_beta   90.00
_cell.angle_gamma   90.00
#
_symmetry.space_group_name_H-M   'P 1'
#
loop_
_entity.id
_entity.type
_entity.pdbx_description
1 polymer ?
#
loop_
_entity_poly.entity_id
_entity_poly.type
_entity_poly.pdbx_seq_one_letter_code
_entity_poly.pdbx_strand_id
1 'polypeptide(L)'
;MCAARKAINVSRYNQLCCQSSPWQTMTGEPMAESINMAAVDRMAAARAAKAAGRAVVAVVGPGVPIELVLACGAMPVRIVADAGGATPAADDLVGTAESAEMRALIEQALGGGLAFADLLVITRPHEWLYYYLKEAVRLGAEGVPPLHMHDLVPSAEASLRAYNRQRLERLAEAVARAIGVVPTSAALERAIAVANRRRAALRDVQRRRDAGLLGGADAVAMIAASHVLGPETFADQAEAWVEGLSPPSGPRLLLLASDPAEDGALHRAIEAAGVVVVAEDSEWGARAATPDIAAGDDPLDALLDDLHAIACGPDVSPRSARLAWAEAAMARDDIAGVVFAVPPGDRRFGWDYPGLRDRAAGLGLPQLLLRDDPRADPASVTAAVAGFVATLGREAAA
;
A
#
# COMPACT_ATOMS: atom_id res chain seq x y z
N MET A 1 46.99 -9.78 38.29
CA MET A 1 46.07 -9.83 39.45
C MET A 1 44.81 -9.09 39.08
N CYS A 2 43.63 -9.74 39.15
CA CYS A 2 42.24 -9.21 39.20
C CYS A 2 41.83 -8.09 38.22
N ALA A 3 40.65 -7.97 37.64
CA ALA A 3 39.32 -8.58 37.69
C ALA A 3 38.51 -7.76 36.63
N ALA A 4 37.35 -8.08 36.06
CA ALA A 4 36.39 -9.17 36.10
C ALA A 4 35.63 -9.10 34.76
N ARG A 5 35.35 -10.24 34.16
CA ARG A 5 34.40 -10.37 33.05
C ARG A 5 32.98 -10.27 33.61
N LYS A 6 32.13 -9.41 33.04
CA LYS A 6 30.67 -9.49 33.20
C LYS A 6 30.06 -9.92 31.87
N ALA A 7 29.55 -11.15 31.86
CA ALA A 7 28.72 -11.69 30.81
C ALA A 7 27.36 -10.96 30.79
N ILE A 8 26.92 -10.55 29.61
CA ILE A 8 25.57 -10.01 29.38
C ILE A 8 24.64 -11.22 29.24
N ASN A 9 23.69 -11.31 30.17
CA ASN A 9 22.72 -12.40 30.28
C ASN A 9 21.51 -12.11 29.39
N VAL A 10 21.32 -12.90 28.33
CA VAL A 10 20.32 -12.73 27.24
C VAL A 10 18.90 -13.21 27.65
N SER A 11 18.61 -13.31 28.95
CA SER A 11 17.39 -13.98 29.46
C SER A 11 16.26 -13.03 29.94
N ARG A 12 16.26 -11.73 29.60
CA ARG A 12 15.27 -10.79 30.18
C ARG A 12 14.31 -10.05 29.23
N TYR A 13 14.33 -10.35 27.93
CA TYR A 13 13.41 -9.71 26.97
C TYR A 13 12.14 -10.52 26.66
N ASN A 14 11.95 -11.72 27.22
CA ASN A 14 10.91 -12.66 26.79
C ASN A 14 9.75 -12.87 27.78
N GLN A 15 9.48 -11.95 28.72
CA GLN A 15 8.47 -12.19 29.78
C GLN A 15 7.45 -11.06 30.03
N LEU A 16 7.28 -10.08 29.13
CA LEU A 16 6.31 -8.99 29.33
C LEU A 16 5.18 -8.90 28.28
N CYS A 17 5.02 -9.88 27.37
CA CYS A 17 3.93 -9.90 26.37
C CYS A 17 2.91 -11.03 26.54
N CYS A 18 2.78 -11.60 27.75
CA CYS A 18 1.79 -12.66 28.00
C CYS A 18 0.85 -12.28 29.13
N GLN A 19 -0.12 -11.39 28.87
CA GLN A 19 -1.40 -11.39 29.58
C GLN A 19 -2.57 -11.10 28.62
N SER A 20 -3.33 -12.18 28.38
CA SER A 20 -4.72 -12.30 27.90
C SER A 20 -5.14 -11.72 26.54
N SER A 21 -5.13 -12.58 25.51
CA SER A 21 -6.01 -12.51 24.33
C SER A 21 -7.03 -13.66 24.41
N PRO A 22 -8.35 -13.43 24.26
CA PRO A 22 -9.38 -14.44 24.52
C PRO A 22 -9.74 -15.28 23.28
N TRP A 23 -8.76 -15.76 22.53
CA TRP A 23 -9.01 -16.67 21.39
C TRP A 23 -8.14 -17.91 21.50
N GLN A 24 -8.62 -18.89 22.25
CA GLN A 24 -8.16 -20.28 22.15
C GLN A 24 -9.35 -21.17 21.80
N THR A 25 -9.30 -21.73 20.61
CA THR A 25 -9.75 -23.10 20.37
C THR A 25 -8.89 -23.69 19.26
N MET A 26 -8.09 -24.69 19.63
CA MET A 26 -7.31 -25.55 18.75
C MET A 26 -8.25 -26.47 17.96
N THR A 27 -8.15 -26.47 16.63
CA THR A 27 -7.98 -27.64 15.73
C THR A 27 -8.15 -27.18 14.28
N GLY A 28 -7.13 -27.37 13.45
CA GLY A 28 -7.05 -26.91 12.06
C GLY A 28 -6.12 -25.70 11.94
N GLU A 29 -5.10 -25.76 11.08
CA GLU A 29 -4.35 -24.55 10.71
C GLU A 29 -5.36 -23.50 10.24
N PRO A 30 -5.41 -22.28 10.81
CA PRO A 30 -6.39 -21.31 10.39
C PRO A 30 -5.97 -20.81 9.00
N MET A 31 -6.77 -21.13 7.98
CA MET A 31 -6.60 -20.78 6.55
C MET A 31 -6.38 -19.28 6.25
N ALA A 32 -6.37 -18.40 7.27
CA ALA A 32 -6.24 -16.95 7.14
C ALA A 32 -5.19 -16.32 8.10
N GLU A 33 -4.37 -17.13 8.79
CA GLU A 33 -3.44 -16.66 9.81
C GLU A 33 -2.43 -15.64 9.27
N SER A 34 -1.96 -15.79 8.02
CA SER A 34 -0.96 -14.89 7.45
C SER A 34 -1.51 -13.51 7.15
N ILE A 35 -2.77 -13.40 6.71
CA ILE A 35 -3.43 -12.10 6.46
C ILE A 35 -3.62 -11.36 7.79
N ASN A 36 -4.07 -12.05 8.84
CA ASN A 36 -4.21 -11.45 10.17
C ASN A 36 -2.86 -11.03 10.76
N MET A 37 -1.82 -11.86 10.60
CA MET A 37 -0.47 -11.50 11.02
C MET A 37 0.09 -10.30 10.24
N ALA A 38 -0.20 -10.19 8.94
CA ALA A 38 0.20 -9.03 8.12
C ALA A 38 -0.45 -7.71 8.60
N ALA A 39 -1.64 -7.77 9.21
CA ALA A 39 -2.27 -6.60 9.81
C ALA A 39 -1.56 -6.13 11.10
N VAL A 40 -0.91 -7.05 11.82
CA VAL A 40 -0.16 -6.76 13.07
C VAL A 40 1.29 -6.37 12.77
N ASP A 41 1.97 -7.15 11.92
CA ASP A 41 3.38 -6.99 11.57
C ASP A 41 3.57 -7.20 10.07
N ARG A 42 3.54 -6.09 9.34
CA ARG A 42 3.70 -6.04 7.88
C ARG A 42 5.06 -6.57 7.39
N MET A 43 6.05 -6.70 8.28
CA MET A 43 7.41 -7.10 7.91
C MET A 43 7.74 -8.53 8.33
N ALA A 44 6.84 -9.20 9.07
CA ALA A 44 7.06 -10.56 9.58
C ALA A 44 7.34 -11.56 8.44
N ALA A 45 6.53 -11.55 7.39
CA ALA A 45 6.67 -12.47 6.25
C ALA A 45 8.01 -12.28 5.52
N ALA A 46 8.43 -11.04 5.31
CA ALA A 46 9.71 -10.73 4.68
C ALA A 46 10.91 -11.17 5.53
N ARG A 47 10.86 -10.93 6.84
CA ARG A 47 11.90 -11.42 7.77
C ARG A 47 11.95 -12.94 7.84
N ALA A 48 10.79 -13.61 7.83
CA ALA A 48 10.70 -15.06 7.80
C ALA A 48 11.28 -15.64 6.48
N ALA A 49 10.95 -15.02 5.33
CA ALA A 49 11.53 -15.40 4.04
C ALA A 49 13.06 -15.25 4.04
N LYS A 50 13.57 -14.14 4.57
CA LYS A 50 15.01 -13.92 4.71
C LYS A 50 15.68 -14.96 5.61
N ALA A 51 15.06 -15.29 6.75
CA ALA A 51 15.56 -16.31 7.66
C ALA A 51 15.55 -17.72 7.04
N ALA A 52 14.61 -18.00 6.12
CA ALA A 52 14.54 -19.22 5.34
C ALA A 52 15.51 -19.23 4.13
N GLY A 53 16.35 -18.20 3.97
CA GLY A 53 17.34 -18.11 2.89
C GLY A 53 16.78 -17.60 1.56
N ARG A 54 15.51 -17.16 1.50
CA ARG A 54 14.95 -16.49 0.33
C ARG A 54 15.33 -15.01 0.34
N ALA A 55 15.89 -14.53 -0.76
CA ALA A 55 16.25 -13.12 -0.88
C ALA A 55 15.01 -12.23 -0.90
N VAL A 56 15.15 -10.98 -0.46
CA VAL A 56 14.04 -10.04 -0.30
C VAL A 56 14.32 -8.72 -1.01
N VAL A 57 13.38 -8.27 -1.82
CA VAL A 57 13.42 -6.93 -2.43
C VAL A 57 12.34 -6.08 -1.79
N ALA A 58 12.77 -5.08 -1.02
CA ALA A 58 11.90 -4.09 -0.40
C ALA A 58 11.58 -2.98 -1.41
N VAL A 59 10.34 -2.51 -1.41
CA VAL A 59 9.86 -1.49 -2.35
C VAL A 59 9.20 -0.33 -1.59
N VAL A 60 9.55 0.90 -1.95
CA VAL A 60 8.85 2.12 -1.50
C VAL A 60 8.26 2.85 -2.71
N GLY A 61 6.93 3.02 -2.70
CA GLY A 61 6.16 3.73 -3.72
C GLY A 61 5.87 2.96 -5.02
N PRO A 62 4.92 3.45 -5.85
CA PRO A 62 4.19 2.68 -6.88
C PRO A 62 5.02 2.28 -8.10
N GLY A 63 4.48 1.34 -8.89
CA GLY A 63 4.99 1.10 -10.25
C GLY A 63 6.22 0.20 -10.34
N VAL A 64 6.52 -0.59 -9.30
CA VAL A 64 7.53 -1.66 -9.38
C VAL A 64 6.83 -2.97 -9.76
N PRO A 65 7.11 -3.57 -10.93
CA PRO A 65 6.57 -4.87 -11.29
C PRO A 65 7.21 -5.98 -10.45
N ILE A 66 6.41 -6.57 -9.58
CA ILE A 66 6.85 -7.63 -8.65
C ILE A 66 7.31 -8.88 -9.41
N GLU A 67 6.88 -9.06 -10.65
CA GLU A 67 7.21 -10.15 -11.54
C GLU A 67 8.72 -10.24 -11.77
N LEU A 68 9.41 -9.11 -11.87
CA LEU A 68 10.88 -9.06 -11.97
C LEU A 68 11.56 -9.64 -10.74
N VAL A 69 10.99 -9.41 -9.56
CA VAL A 69 11.52 -9.93 -8.27
C VAL A 69 11.25 -11.42 -8.16
N LEU A 70 10.03 -11.85 -8.47
CA LEU A 70 9.60 -13.24 -8.42
C LEU A 70 10.38 -14.10 -9.42
N ALA A 71 10.65 -13.60 -10.63
CA ALA A 71 11.39 -14.32 -11.65
C ALA A 71 12.85 -14.61 -11.23
N CYS A 72 13.40 -13.81 -10.31
CA CYS A 72 14.71 -14.04 -9.68
C CYS A 72 14.64 -14.96 -8.45
N GLY A 73 13.45 -15.48 -8.09
CA GLY A 73 13.23 -16.30 -6.90
C GLY A 73 13.16 -15.52 -5.59
N ALA A 74 13.20 -14.19 -5.63
CA ALA A 74 13.12 -13.35 -4.43
C ALA A 74 11.67 -13.09 -4.00
N MET A 75 11.50 -12.60 -2.77
CA MET A 75 10.22 -12.13 -2.24
C MET A 75 10.13 -10.60 -2.40
N PRO A 76 9.14 -10.06 -3.11
CA PRO A 76 8.82 -8.64 -3.08
C PRO A 76 8.09 -8.30 -1.78
N VAL A 77 8.42 -7.17 -1.17
CA VAL A 77 7.67 -6.63 -0.02
C VAL A 77 7.53 -5.13 -0.15
N ARG A 78 6.30 -4.62 -0.02
CA ARG A 78 6.03 -3.19 0.06
C ARG A 78 6.31 -2.68 1.46
N ILE A 79 7.12 -1.65 1.57
CA ILE A 79 7.39 -0.97 2.84
C ILE A 79 6.32 0.09 3.04
N VAL A 80 5.73 0.08 4.23
CA VAL A 80 4.76 1.08 4.71
C VAL A 80 5.40 1.80 5.88
N ALA A 81 5.28 3.12 5.90
CA ALA A 81 5.85 3.96 6.96
C ALA A 81 5.17 3.69 8.30
N ASP A 82 5.94 3.56 9.38
CA ASP A 82 5.42 3.61 10.74
C ASP A 82 5.33 5.06 11.24
N ALA A 83 4.35 5.80 10.73
CA ALA A 83 4.21 7.24 10.97
C ALA A 83 3.84 7.62 12.43
N GLY A 84 3.61 6.65 13.32
CA GLY A 84 3.30 6.89 14.74
C GLY A 84 4.53 6.89 15.66
N GLY A 85 5.70 6.49 15.16
CA GLY A 85 6.94 6.38 15.93
C GLY A 85 7.68 7.71 16.13
N ALA A 86 8.59 7.74 17.10
CA ALA A 86 9.59 8.80 17.20
C ALA A 86 10.64 8.65 16.10
N THR A 87 11.11 9.76 15.53
CA THR A 87 12.03 9.76 14.38
C THR A 87 13.31 10.55 14.62
N PRO A 88 14.07 10.32 15.72
CA PRO A 88 15.23 11.15 16.06
C PRO A 88 16.34 11.12 15.01
N ALA A 89 16.62 9.98 14.38
CA ALA A 89 17.66 9.90 13.35
C ALA A 89 17.21 10.62 12.07
N ALA A 90 15.93 10.55 11.73
CA ALA A 90 15.38 11.33 10.62
C ALA A 90 15.37 12.84 10.93
N ASP A 91 14.98 13.22 12.16
CA ASP A 91 14.93 14.62 12.59
C ASP A 91 16.33 15.26 12.53
N ASP A 92 17.38 14.51 12.88
CA ASP A 92 18.78 14.98 12.77
C ASP A 92 19.23 15.12 11.30
N LEU A 93 18.73 14.27 10.40
CA LEU A 93 19.13 14.28 8.99
C LEU A 93 18.39 15.33 8.15
N VAL A 94 17.07 15.43 8.32
CA VAL A 94 16.19 16.23 7.46
C VAL A 94 15.37 17.29 8.20
N GLY A 95 15.43 17.31 9.53
CA GLY A 95 14.62 18.19 10.36
C GLY A 95 13.16 17.74 10.49
N THR A 96 12.38 18.51 11.25
CA THR A 96 10.98 18.18 11.57
C THR A 96 9.95 18.76 10.59
N ALA A 97 10.41 19.49 9.57
CA ALA A 97 9.55 20.10 8.56
C ALA A 97 9.11 19.11 7.46
N GLU A 98 9.82 17.99 7.31
CA GLU A 98 9.47 16.90 6.40
C GLU A 98 8.23 16.13 6.87
N SER A 99 7.55 15.47 5.93
CA SER A 99 6.33 14.73 6.24
C SER A 99 6.59 13.60 7.26
N ALA A 100 5.59 13.29 8.09
CA ALA A 100 5.70 12.20 9.07
C ALA A 100 6.03 10.85 8.40
N GLU A 101 5.45 10.59 7.23
CA GLU A 101 5.76 9.42 6.41
C GLU A 101 7.24 9.38 6.00
N MET A 102 7.76 10.47 5.42
CA MET A 102 9.16 10.54 4.99
C MET A 102 10.11 10.33 6.18
N ARG A 103 9.85 10.99 7.31
CA ARG A 103 10.66 10.85 8.52
C ARG A 103 10.61 9.42 9.07
N ALA A 104 9.44 8.79 9.08
CA ALA A 104 9.31 7.41 9.52
C ALA A 104 10.05 6.41 8.62
N LEU A 105 10.00 6.59 7.29
CA LEU A 105 10.75 5.75 6.34
C LEU A 105 12.27 5.91 6.50
N ILE A 106 12.74 7.15 6.72
CA ILE A 106 14.16 7.42 7.02
C ILE A 106 14.55 6.74 8.33
N GLU A 107 13.78 6.92 9.40
CA GLU A 107 14.04 6.33 10.71
C GLU A 107 14.10 4.80 10.62
N GLN A 108 13.15 4.17 9.92
CA GLN A 108 13.09 2.72 9.75
C GLN A 108 14.30 2.18 8.98
N ALA A 109 14.80 2.92 7.99
CA ALA A 109 15.98 2.54 7.23
C ALA A 109 17.28 2.72 8.04
N LEU A 110 17.46 3.89 8.69
CA LEU A 110 18.65 4.20 9.49
C LEU A 110 18.74 3.36 10.77
N GLY A 111 17.60 3.02 11.37
CA GLY A 111 17.50 2.13 12.52
C GLY A 111 17.76 0.66 12.20
N GLY A 112 18.06 0.32 10.94
CA GLY A 112 18.30 -1.05 10.50
C GLY A 112 17.02 -1.92 10.39
N GLY A 113 15.84 -1.32 10.52
CA GLY A 113 14.57 -2.01 10.38
C GLY A 113 14.39 -2.66 9.01
N LEU A 114 15.07 -2.13 7.97
CA LEU A 114 15.07 -2.66 6.61
C LEU A 114 16.28 -3.55 6.27
N ALA A 115 17.18 -3.81 7.21
CA ALA A 115 18.45 -4.53 6.96
C ALA A 115 18.28 -5.98 6.46
N PHE A 116 17.09 -6.56 6.54
CA PHE A 116 16.78 -7.87 5.98
C PHE A 116 16.71 -7.85 4.44
N ALA A 117 16.51 -6.69 3.81
CA ALA A 117 16.36 -6.57 2.37
C ALA A 117 17.72 -6.68 1.66
N ASP A 118 17.74 -7.43 0.55
CA ASP A 118 18.89 -7.54 -0.35
C ASP A 118 18.97 -6.37 -1.33
N LEU A 119 17.83 -5.70 -1.57
CA LEU A 119 17.70 -4.48 -2.35
C LEU A 119 16.52 -3.65 -1.84
N LEU A 120 16.72 -2.35 -1.67
CA LEU A 120 15.66 -1.38 -1.44
C LEU A 120 15.43 -0.57 -2.72
N VAL A 121 14.32 -0.85 -3.39
CA VAL A 121 13.87 -0.13 -4.58
C VAL A 121 12.98 1.03 -4.15
N ILE A 122 13.38 2.25 -4.50
CA ILE A 122 12.65 3.48 -4.22
C ILE A 122 12.19 4.06 -5.55
N THR A 123 10.92 4.44 -5.63
CA THR A 123 10.30 4.91 -6.86
C THR A 123 10.30 6.43 -6.93
N ARG A 124 10.07 6.98 -8.13
CA ARG A 124 10.10 8.42 -8.40
C ARG A 124 9.28 9.28 -7.42
N PRO A 125 8.04 8.91 -7.02
CA PRO A 125 7.28 9.72 -6.05
C PRO A 125 7.95 9.86 -4.66
N HIS A 126 8.93 9.00 -4.36
CA HIS A 126 9.70 9.00 -3.11
C HIS A 126 11.18 9.31 -3.37
N GLU A 127 11.51 10.05 -4.42
CA GLU A 127 12.91 10.29 -4.81
C GLU A 127 13.76 10.94 -3.71
N TRP A 128 13.16 11.81 -2.91
CA TRP A 128 13.85 12.45 -1.79
C TRP A 128 14.31 11.44 -0.73
N LEU A 129 13.53 10.40 -0.45
CA LEU A 129 13.95 9.30 0.43
C LEU A 129 15.25 8.67 -0.08
N TYR A 130 15.33 8.37 -1.38
CA TYR A 130 16.54 7.80 -1.97
C TYR A 130 17.74 8.72 -1.80
N TYR A 131 17.59 10.03 -2.04
CA TYR A 131 18.67 10.99 -1.89
C TYR A 131 19.12 11.14 -0.43
N TYR A 132 18.19 11.19 0.52
CA TYR A 132 18.53 11.25 1.95
C TYR A 132 19.24 9.99 2.43
N LEU A 133 18.74 8.81 2.07
CA LEU A 133 19.40 7.55 2.46
C LEU A 133 20.76 7.38 1.78
N LYS A 134 20.89 7.79 0.52
CA LYS A 134 22.18 7.78 -0.18
C LYS A 134 23.19 8.72 0.48
N GLU A 135 22.73 9.89 0.92
CA GLU A 135 23.57 10.84 1.66
C GLU A 135 23.94 10.30 3.05
N ALA A 136 23.00 9.71 3.78
CA ALA A 136 23.28 9.07 5.06
C ALA A 136 24.33 7.97 4.92
N VAL A 137 24.22 7.10 3.91
CA VAL A 137 25.24 6.09 3.60
C VAL A 137 26.59 6.74 3.27
N ARG A 138 26.60 7.83 2.49
CA ARG A 138 27.84 8.59 2.20
C ARG A 138 28.49 9.15 3.47
N LEU A 139 27.69 9.51 4.47
CA LEU A 139 28.12 10.00 5.78
C LEU A 139 28.48 8.88 6.78
N GLY A 140 28.32 7.61 6.39
CA GLY A 140 28.72 6.46 7.20
C GLY A 140 27.58 5.76 7.94
N ALA A 141 26.32 6.00 7.56
CA ALA A 141 25.20 5.20 8.09
C ALA A 141 25.37 3.72 7.70
N GLU A 142 25.23 2.83 8.68
CA GLU A 142 25.23 1.38 8.50
C GLU A 142 23.79 0.84 8.52
N GLY A 143 23.58 -0.40 8.08
CA GLY A 143 22.26 -1.06 8.14
C GLY A 143 21.26 -0.65 7.06
N VAL A 144 21.56 0.38 6.26
CA VAL A 144 20.77 0.73 5.07
C VAL A 144 21.05 -0.28 3.94
N PRO A 145 20.02 -0.95 3.37
CA PRO A 145 20.20 -1.88 2.26
C PRO A 145 20.78 -1.21 1.01
N PRO A 146 21.33 -1.99 0.06
CA PRO A 146 21.65 -1.47 -1.26
C PRO A 146 20.45 -0.76 -1.89
N LEU A 147 20.64 0.47 -2.38
CA LEU A 147 19.57 1.32 -2.90
C LEU A 147 19.49 1.24 -4.43
N HIS A 148 18.28 1.23 -4.97
CA HIS A 148 18.02 1.43 -6.40
C HIS A 148 16.88 2.41 -6.61
N MET A 149 17.10 3.44 -7.44
CA MET A 149 16.07 4.36 -7.88
C MET A 149 15.36 3.81 -9.12
N HIS A 150 14.08 3.46 -8.99
CA HIS A 150 13.20 3.13 -10.11
C HIS A 150 12.49 4.39 -10.63
N ASP A 151 13.16 5.07 -11.55
CA ASP A 151 12.71 6.34 -12.11
C ASP A 151 11.79 6.16 -13.33
N LEU A 152 10.63 5.52 -13.14
CA LEU A 152 9.62 5.39 -14.19
C LEU A 152 8.73 6.63 -14.24
N VAL A 153 8.40 7.11 -15.45
CA VAL A 153 7.45 8.21 -15.63
C VAL A 153 6.04 7.64 -15.76
N PRO A 154 5.10 7.94 -14.85
CA PRO A 154 3.74 7.39 -14.87
C PRO A 154 2.88 8.08 -15.93
N SER A 155 3.13 7.76 -17.20
CA SER A 155 2.39 8.31 -18.34
C SER A 155 2.31 7.29 -19.47
N ALA A 156 1.13 7.23 -20.09
CA ALA A 156 0.83 6.41 -21.25
C ALA A 156 1.23 7.09 -22.58
N GLU A 157 1.88 8.25 -22.55
CA GLU A 157 2.34 8.91 -23.77
C GLU A 157 3.37 8.04 -24.50
N ALA A 158 3.12 7.79 -25.79
CA ALA A 158 3.97 6.94 -26.63
C ALA A 158 5.43 7.42 -26.68
N SER A 159 5.66 8.73 -26.55
CA SER A 159 6.99 9.35 -26.48
C SER A 159 7.83 8.86 -25.30
N LEU A 160 7.20 8.41 -24.21
CA LEU A 160 7.85 7.95 -22.98
C LEU A 160 8.08 6.45 -22.95
N ARG A 161 7.49 5.68 -23.89
CA ARG A 161 7.58 4.21 -23.90
C ARG A 161 9.03 3.74 -23.95
N ALA A 162 9.84 4.28 -24.87
CA ALA A 162 11.25 3.90 -25.01
C ALA A 162 12.07 4.21 -23.74
N TYR A 163 11.80 5.35 -23.11
CA TYR A 163 12.44 5.72 -21.85
C TYR A 163 12.05 4.75 -20.73
N ASN A 164 10.75 4.53 -20.51
CA ASN A 164 10.26 3.64 -19.47
C ASN A 164 10.70 2.19 -19.68
N ARG A 165 10.77 1.72 -20.94
CA ARG A 165 11.31 0.40 -21.27
C ARG A 165 12.76 0.26 -20.80
N GLN A 166 13.60 1.26 -21.05
CA GLN A 166 14.98 1.28 -20.55
C GLN A 166 15.02 1.33 -19.01
N ARG A 167 14.15 2.10 -18.35
CA ARG A 167 14.09 2.14 -16.87
C ARG A 167 13.71 0.78 -16.29
N LEU A 168 12.80 0.06 -16.96
CA LEU A 168 12.41 -1.28 -16.58
C LEU A 168 13.54 -2.29 -16.74
N GLU A 169 14.33 -2.20 -17.82
CA GLU A 169 15.55 -3.01 -17.99
C GLU A 169 16.58 -2.75 -16.90
N ARG A 170 16.79 -1.48 -16.54
CA ARG A 170 17.70 -1.10 -15.44
C ARG A 170 17.26 -1.65 -14.10
N LEU A 171 15.94 -1.69 -13.85
CA LEU A 171 15.39 -2.34 -12.67
C LEU A 171 15.64 -3.85 -12.71
N ALA A 172 15.35 -4.52 -13.82
CA ALA A 172 15.59 -5.95 -13.98
C ALA A 172 17.07 -6.32 -13.75
N GLU A 173 17.99 -5.54 -14.33
CA GLU A 173 19.43 -5.69 -14.11
C GLU A 173 19.82 -5.47 -12.64
N ALA A 174 19.23 -4.48 -11.96
CA ALA A 174 19.53 -4.18 -10.56
C ALA A 174 19.05 -5.29 -9.62
N VAL A 175 17.83 -5.80 -9.83
CA VAL A 175 17.31 -6.97 -9.11
C VAL A 175 18.21 -8.18 -9.37
N ALA A 176 18.51 -8.49 -10.63
CA ALA A 176 19.33 -9.65 -10.98
C ALA A 176 20.72 -9.59 -10.33
N ARG A 177 21.36 -8.42 -10.30
CA ARG A 177 22.65 -8.22 -9.62
C ARG A 177 22.55 -8.38 -8.11
N ALA A 178 21.51 -7.84 -7.49
CA ALA A 178 21.32 -7.93 -6.04
C ALA A 178 21.05 -9.37 -5.58
N ILE A 179 20.27 -10.12 -6.35
CA ILE A 179 19.90 -11.51 -6.03
C ILE A 179 20.94 -12.52 -6.51
N GLY A 180 21.74 -12.18 -7.52
CA GLY A 180 22.68 -13.09 -8.17
C GLY A 180 22.03 -14.06 -9.16
N VAL A 181 20.81 -13.76 -9.64
CA VAL A 181 20.03 -14.58 -10.56
C VAL A 181 19.54 -13.72 -11.71
N VAL A 182 19.88 -14.09 -12.95
CA VAL A 182 19.33 -13.46 -14.15
C VAL A 182 18.10 -14.27 -14.60
N PRO A 183 16.90 -13.67 -14.64
CA PRO A 183 15.69 -14.40 -14.99
C PRO A 183 15.68 -14.73 -16.50
N THR A 184 15.14 -15.89 -16.84
CA THR A 184 14.81 -16.25 -18.23
C THR A 184 13.42 -15.73 -18.60
N SER A 185 13.10 -15.60 -19.89
CA SER A 185 11.74 -15.24 -20.33
C SER A 185 10.67 -16.17 -19.75
N ALA A 186 10.94 -17.49 -19.75
CA ALA A 186 10.04 -18.47 -19.15
C ALA A 186 9.88 -18.31 -17.62
N ALA A 187 10.93 -17.84 -16.91
CA ALA A 187 10.80 -17.51 -15.49
C ALA A 187 9.92 -16.26 -15.27
N LEU A 188 10.03 -15.28 -16.17
CA LEU A 188 9.22 -14.08 -16.12
C LEU A 188 7.75 -14.36 -16.46
N GLU A 189 7.47 -15.21 -17.44
CA GLU A 189 6.12 -15.69 -17.74
C GLU A 189 5.48 -16.42 -16.54
N ARG A 190 6.24 -17.28 -15.85
CA ARG A 190 5.76 -17.94 -14.62
C ARG A 190 5.50 -16.92 -13.50
N ALA A 191 6.38 -15.94 -13.35
CA ALA A 191 6.19 -14.87 -12.37
C ALA A 191 4.95 -14.02 -12.67
N ILE A 192 4.68 -13.72 -13.95
CA ILE A 192 3.44 -13.06 -14.40
C ILE A 192 2.21 -13.90 -14.02
N ALA A 193 2.23 -15.21 -14.30
CA ALA A 193 1.12 -16.09 -13.93
C ALA A 193 0.85 -16.09 -12.42
N VAL A 194 1.92 -16.16 -11.60
CA VAL A 194 1.82 -16.06 -10.13
C VAL A 194 1.25 -14.71 -9.69
N ALA A 195 1.74 -13.61 -10.26
CA ALA A 195 1.25 -12.28 -9.92
C ALA A 195 -0.21 -12.06 -10.36
N ASN A 196 -0.62 -12.65 -11.49
CA ASN A 196 -2.02 -12.63 -11.95
C ASN A 196 -2.96 -13.40 -11.01
N ARG A 197 -2.51 -14.48 -10.35
CA ARG A 197 -3.32 -15.11 -9.28
C ARG A 197 -3.64 -14.14 -8.14
N ARG A 198 -2.65 -13.34 -7.72
CA ARG A 198 -2.86 -12.26 -6.74
C ARG A 198 -3.81 -11.18 -7.28
N ARG A 199 -3.64 -10.73 -8.54
CA ARG A 199 -4.54 -9.74 -9.16
C ARG A 199 -5.98 -10.26 -9.23
N ALA A 200 -6.18 -11.53 -9.58
CA ALA A 200 -7.49 -12.17 -9.59
C ALA A 200 -8.15 -12.18 -8.21
N ALA A 201 -7.40 -12.49 -7.14
CA ALA A 201 -7.89 -12.39 -5.78
C ALA A 201 -8.30 -10.95 -5.40
N LEU A 202 -7.49 -9.95 -5.74
CA LEU A 202 -7.84 -8.53 -5.50
C LEU A 202 -9.07 -8.07 -6.29
N ARG A 203 -9.26 -8.57 -7.52
CA ARG A 203 -10.50 -8.34 -8.27
C ARG A 203 -11.71 -9.01 -7.62
N ASP A 204 -11.56 -10.20 -7.01
CA ASP A 204 -12.64 -10.80 -6.22
C ASP A 204 -12.97 -9.94 -4.99
N VAL A 205 -11.97 -9.43 -4.27
CA VAL A 205 -12.17 -8.50 -3.15
C VAL A 205 -13.02 -7.31 -3.57
N GLN A 206 -12.66 -6.62 -4.66
CA GLN A 206 -13.44 -5.48 -5.14
C GLN A 206 -14.84 -5.89 -5.61
N ARG A 207 -14.99 -7.03 -6.30
CA ARG A 207 -16.29 -7.55 -6.72
C ARG A 207 -17.22 -7.83 -5.52
N ARG A 208 -16.70 -8.42 -4.44
CA ARG A 208 -17.47 -8.68 -3.22
C ARG A 208 -17.85 -7.39 -2.50
N ARG A 209 -16.97 -6.39 -2.48
CA ARG A 209 -17.26 -5.03 -1.97
C ARG A 209 -18.36 -4.34 -2.79
N ASP A 210 -18.31 -4.46 -4.11
CA ASP A 210 -19.36 -3.96 -5.01
C ASP A 210 -20.70 -4.68 -4.76
N ALA A 211 -20.67 -5.99 -4.48
CA ALA A 211 -21.85 -6.77 -4.10
C ALA A 211 -22.37 -6.52 -2.66
N GLY A 212 -21.72 -5.63 -1.90
CA GLY A 212 -22.11 -5.32 -0.51
C GLY A 212 -21.79 -6.43 0.49
N LEU A 213 -20.87 -7.34 0.15
CA LEU A 213 -20.44 -8.45 1.01
C LEU A 213 -19.20 -8.11 1.84
N LEU A 214 -18.52 -7.00 1.54
CA LEU A 214 -17.26 -6.62 2.17
C LEU A 214 -17.21 -5.11 2.44
N GLY A 215 -16.76 -4.73 3.63
CA GLY A 215 -16.53 -3.34 4.02
C GLY A 215 -15.24 -2.76 3.45
N GLY A 216 -15.10 -1.44 3.49
CA GLY A 216 -13.91 -0.75 3.02
C GLY A 216 -12.71 -1.00 3.92
N ALA A 217 -12.87 -1.00 5.24
CA ALA A 217 -11.77 -1.28 6.16
C ALA A 217 -11.18 -2.68 5.95
N ASP A 218 -12.04 -3.68 5.76
CA ASP A 218 -11.63 -5.06 5.49
C ASP A 218 -10.97 -5.21 4.11
N ALA A 219 -11.54 -4.58 3.07
CA ALA A 219 -10.96 -4.58 1.74
C ALA A 219 -9.54 -3.99 1.72
N VAL A 220 -9.32 -2.85 2.39
CA VAL A 220 -8.00 -2.23 2.51
C VAL A 220 -7.03 -3.11 3.30
N ALA A 221 -7.48 -3.78 4.37
CA ALA A 221 -6.64 -4.72 5.10
C ALA A 221 -6.16 -5.87 4.19
N MET A 222 -7.02 -6.41 3.33
CA MET A 222 -6.62 -7.43 2.34
C MET A 222 -5.64 -6.88 1.31
N ILE A 223 -5.91 -5.69 0.77
CA ILE A 223 -5.03 -5.06 -0.21
C ILE A 223 -3.65 -4.86 0.41
N ALA A 224 -3.59 -4.35 1.64
CA ALA A 224 -2.35 -4.19 2.38
C ALA A 224 -1.61 -5.52 2.60
N ALA A 225 -2.33 -6.58 2.98
CA ALA A 225 -1.76 -7.92 3.11
C ALA A 225 -1.17 -8.43 1.78
N SER A 226 -1.83 -8.15 0.65
CA SER A 226 -1.37 -8.55 -0.69
C SER A 226 -0.03 -7.93 -1.10
N HIS A 227 0.34 -6.81 -0.47
CA HIS A 227 1.57 -6.08 -0.74
C HIS A 227 2.76 -6.55 0.12
N VAL A 228 2.49 -7.30 1.19
CA VAL A 228 3.52 -7.74 2.14
C VAL A 228 3.66 -9.26 2.24
N LEU A 229 2.64 -10.01 1.82
CA LEU A 229 2.69 -11.46 1.68
C LEU A 229 3.20 -11.87 0.30
N GLY A 230 3.73 -13.09 0.22
CA GLY A 230 3.98 -13.71 -1.09
C GLY A 230 2.67 -13.84 -1.88
N PRO A 231 2.68 -13.59 -3.20
CA PRO A 231 1.46 -13.58 -4.01
C PRO A 231 0.69 -14.90 -4.01
N GLU A 232 1.39 -16.03 -3.91
CA GLU A 232 0.78 -17.36 -3.78
C GLU A 232 0.06 -17.50 -2.44
N THR A 233 0.76 -17.21 -1.33
CA THR A 233 0.19 -17.24 0.03
C THR A 233 -1.02 -16.33 0.15
N PHE A 234 -0.96 -15.12 -0.39
CA PHE A 234 -2.10 -14.23 -0.39
C PHE A 234 -3.27 -14.80 -1.19
N ALA A 235 -3.03 -15.24 -2.43
CA ALA A 235 -4.08 -15.77 -3.30
C ALA A 235 -4.75 -17.03 -2.71
N ASP A 236 -3.98 -17.89 -2.06
CA ASP A 236 -4.47 -19.13 -1.45
C ASP A 236 -5.34 -18.87 -0.19
N GLN A 237 -5.09 -17.78 0.53
CA GLN A 237 -5.80 -17.45 1.78
C GLN A 237 -6.93 -16.42 1.60
N ALA A 238 -6.92 -15.66 0.50
CA ALA A 238 -7.83 -14.52 0.30
C ALA A 238 -9.32 -14.93 0.38
N GLU A 239 -9.71 -16.03 -0.25
CA GLU A 239 -11.11 -16.47 -0.26
C GLU A 239 -11.59 -16.85 1.14
N ALA A 240 -10.82 -17.67 1.85
CA ALA A 240 -11.15 -18.13 3.20
C ALA A 240 -11.24 -16.98 4.20
N TRP A 241 -10.40 -15.95 4.06
CA TRP A 241 -10.44 -14.77 4.91
C TRP A 241 -11.75 -13.99 4.74
N VAL A 242 -12.23 -13.82 3.49
CA VAL A 242 -13.47 -13.07 3.21
C VAL A 242 -14.71 -13.83 3.70
N GLU A 243 -14.74 -15.15 3.60
CA GLU A 243 -15.87 -15.96 4.09
C GLU A 243 -16.09 -15.84 5.61
N GLY A 244 -15.07 -15.42 6.36
CA GLY A 244 -15.16 -15.17 7.80
C GLY A 244 -15.78 -13.83 8.20
N LEU A 245 -16.11 -12.97 7.24
CA LEU A 245 -16.57 -11.61 7.51
C LEU A 245 -18.09 -11.46 7.40
N SER A 246 -18.63 -10.52 8.19
CA SER A 246 -20.04 -10.16 8.13
C SER A 246 -20.27 -9.10 7.05
N PRO A 247 -21.30 -9.23 6.20
CA PRO A 247 -21.65 -8.19 5.24
C PRO A 247 -21.90 -6.85 5.94
N PRO A 248 -21.32 -5.75 5.46
CA PRO A 248 -21.57 -4.44 6.03
C PRO A 248 -22.96 -3.93 5.66
N SER A 249 -23.46 -2.95 6.41
CA SER A 249 -24.75 -2.29 6.14
C SER A 249 -24.63 -0.78 6.28
N GLY A 250 -25.39 -0.04 5.48
CA GLY A 250 -25.48 1.42 5.57
C GLY A 250 -25.30 2.11 4.22
N PRO A 251 -25.40 3.45 4.18
CA PRO A 251 -25.11 4.22 2.99
C PRO A 251 -23.69 3.94 2.46
N ARG A 252 -23.57 3.87 1.15
CA ARG A 252 -22.33 3.53 0.44
C ARG A 252 -21.63 4.82 0.02
N LEU A 253 -20.40 5.02 0.47
CA LEU A 253 -19.63 6.25 0.24
C LEU A 253 -18.42 5.98 -0.66
N LEU A 254 -18.15 6.94 -1.55
CA LEU A 254 -16.89 7.04 -2.28
C LEU A 254 -15.89 7.85 -1.44
N LEU A 255 -14.68 7.34 -1.23
CA LEU A 255 -13.61 8.05 -0.53
C LEU A 255 -12.55 8.53 -1.52
N LEU A 256 -12.30 9.83 -1.55
CA LEU A 256 -11.21 10.43 -2.31
C LEU A 256 -10.23 11.10 -1.34
N ALA A 257 -9.13 10.40 -1.07
CA ALA A 257 -8.14 10.80 -0.08
C ALA A 257 -6.87 11.31 -0.74
N SER A 258 -6.27 12.33 -0.11
CA SER A 258 -4.97 12.88 -0.50
C SER A 258 -3.83 11.89 -0.27
N ASP A 259 -3.82 11.32 0.93
CA ASP A 259 -2.82 10.35 1.33
C ASP A 259 -3.42 8.96 1.20
N PRO A 260 -2.60 7.96 0.83
CA PRO A 260 -3.06 6.59 0.87
C PRO A 260 -3.53 6.24 2.29
N ALA A 261 -4.62 5.49 2.37
CA ALA A 261 -5.24 5.11 3.63
C ALA A 261 -4.94 3.62 3.95
N GLU A 262 -3.69 3.20 3.75
CA GLU A 262 -3.25 1.80 3.68
C GLU A 262 -3.34 1.03 5.01
N ASP A 263 -3.53 1.72 6.13
CA ASP A 263 -3.75 1.10 7.45
C ASP A 263 -5.22 0.93 7.83
N GLY A 264 -6.13 1.42 6.98
CA GLY A 264 -7.57 1.40 7.19
C GLY A 264 -8.04 2.24 8.37
N ALA A 265 -7.20 3.08 9.01
CA ALA A 265 -7.63 3.91 10.13
C ALA A 265 -8.72 4.89 9.70
N LEU A 266 -8.54 5.52 8.54
CA LEU A 266 -9.54 6.40 7.92
C LEU A 266 -10.84 5.65 7.62
N HIS A 267 -10.75 4.46 7.00
CA HIS A 267 -11.91 3.62 6.71
C HIS A 267 -12.68 3.25 7.97
N ARG A 268 -11.99 2.75 9.01
CA ARG A 268 -12.63 2.39 10.29
C ARG A 268 -13.32 3.60 10.94
N ALA A 269 -12.68 4.76 10.93
CA ALA A 269 -13.28 5.98 11.50
C ALA A 269 -14.52 6.44 10.71
N ILE A 270 -14.51 6.31 9.38
CA ILE A 270 -15.68 6.61 8.54
C ILE A 270 -16.80 5.58 8.78
N GLU A 271 -16.48 4.29 8.70
CA GLU A 271 -17.47 3.20 8.80
C GLU A 271 -18.08 3.06 10.21
N ALA A 272 -17.38 3.53 11.25
CA ALA A 272 -17.91 3.63 12.62
C ALA A 272 -19.17 4.52 12.71
N ALA A 273 -19.44 5.37 11.72
CA ALA A 273 -20.67 6.16 11.61
C ALA A 273 -21.86 5.40 11.00
N GLY A 274 -21.73 4.09 10.75
CA GLY A 274 -22.80 3.25 10.18
C GLY A 274 -22.93 3.38 8.66
N VAL A 275 -21.81 3.61 7.97
CA VAL A 275 -21.70 3.69 6.51
C VAL A 275 -20.69 2.65 6.01
N VAL A 276 -20.64 2.48 4.69
CA VAL A 276 -19.70 1.58 4.03
C VAL A 276 -18.89 2.36 3.03
N VAL A 277 -17.55 2.32 3.11
CA VAL A 277 -16.70 2.87 2.05
C VAL A 277 -16.59 1.80 0.97
N VAL A 278 -17.00 2.10 -0.26
CA VAL A 278 -17.12 1.07 -1.32
C VAL A 278 -16.06 1.17 -2.41
N ALA A 279 -15.39 2.30 -2.49
CA ALA A 279 -14.22 2.50 -3.33
C ALA A 279 -13.39 3.69 -2.86
N GLU A 280 -12.10 3.68 -3.20
CA GLU A 280 -11.21 4.84 -3.08
C GLU A 280 -10.18 4.87 -4.22
N ASP A 281 -9.82 6.09 -4.64
CA ASP A 281 -8.86 6.31 -5.73
C ASP A 281 -7.42 6.14 -5.25
N SER A 282 -7.05 4.91 -4.87
CA SER A 282 -5.73 4.59 -4.32
C SER A 282 -5.27 3.19 -4.74
N GLU A 283 -3.96 3.03 -4.93
CA GLU A 283 -3.32 1.73 -5.14
C GLU A 283 -3.48 0.79 -3.94
N TRP A 284 -3.77 1.36 -2.76
CA TRP A 284 -4.09 0.63 -1.53
C TRP A 284 -5.60 0.42 -1.37
N GLY A 285 -6.37 0.72 -2.42
CA GLY A 285 -7.82 0.65 -2.46
C GLY A 285 -8.33 0.07 -3.77
N ALA A 286 -9.44 0.61 -4.27
CA ALA A 286 -10.11 0.06 -5.45
C ALA A 286 -9.23 0.00 -6.73
N ARG A 287 -8.14 0.78 -6.83
CA ARG A 287 -7.18 0.69 -7.95
C ARG A 287 -6.27 -0.52 -7.88
N ALA A 288 -6.24 -1.26 -6.76
CA ALA A 288 -5.50 -2.52 -6.63
C ALA A 288 -6.09 -3.64 -7.48
N ALA A 289 -7.38 -3.55 -7.84
CA ALA A 289 -8.10 -4.54 -8.65
C ALA A 289 -7.77 -4.41 -10.14
N THR A 290 -6.50 -4.56 -10.50
CA THR A 290 -6.04 -4.43 -11.89
C THR A 290 -6.37 -5.67 -12.73
N PRO A 291 -6.51 -5.52 -14.07
CA PRO A 291 -6.64 -6.65 -14.99
C PRO A 291 -5.42 -7.56 -14.95
N ASP A 292 -5.56 -8.78 -15.48
CA ASP A 292 -4.40 -9.65 -15.66
C ASP A 292 -3.45 -9.09 -16.73
N ILE A 293 -2.16 -9.25 -16.50
CA ILE A 293 -1.16 -9.01 -17.55
C ILE A 293 -1.33 -10.10 -18.59
N ALA A 294 -1.62 -9.72 -19.82
CA ALA A 294 -1.72 -10.65 -20.93
C ALA A 294 -0.36 -11.29 -21.23
N ALA A 295 -0.39 -12.55 -21.65
CA ALA A 295 0.79 -13.15 -22.27
C ALA A 295 1.11 -12.40 -23.58
N GLY A 296 2.40 -12.14 -23.81
CA GLY A 296 2.89 -11.45 -25.00
C GLY A 296 4.23 -12.02 -25.44
N ASP A 297 4.70 -11.59 -26.60
CA ASP A 297 5.95 -12.08 -27.21
C ASP A 297 7.19 -11.69 -26.37
N ASP A 298 7.18 -10.49 -25.78
CA ASP A 298 8.18 -10.03 -24.81
C ASP A 298 7.50 -9.76 -23.46
N PRO A 299 7.80 -10.56 -22.41
CA PRO A 299 7.21 -10.35 -21.10
C PRO A 299 7.54 -8.99 -20.48
N LEU A 300 8.67 -8.35 -20.82
CA LEU A 300 8.99 -7.01 -20.33
C LEU A 300 8.11 -5.93 -20.99
N ASP A 301 7.76 -6.11 -22.26
CA ASP A 301 6.80 -5.21 -22.93
C ASP A 301 5.40 -5.36 -22.33
N ALA A 302 4.99 -6.59 -21.99
CA ALA A 302 3.73 -6.84 -21.30
C ALA A 302 3.67 -6.17 -19.91
N LEU A 303 4.78 -6.20 -19.15
CA LEU A 303 4.88 -5.46 -17.89
C LEU A 303 4.83 -3.95 -18.10
N LEU A 304 5.46 -3.43 -19.14
CA LEU A 304 5.41 -2.01 -19.46
C LEU A 304 3.99 -1.56 -19.82
N ASP A 305 3.26 -2.37 -20.60
CA ASP A 305 1.87 -2.11 -20.96
C ASP A 305 0.96 -2.05 -19.72
N ASP A 306 1.13 -2.96 -18.77
CA ASP A 306 0.43 -2.94 -17.47
C ASP A 306 0.71 -1.64 -16.70
N LEU A 307 1.99 -1.27 -16.57
CA LEU A 307 2.41 -0.04 -15.88
C LEU A 307 1.86 1.23 -16.56
N HIS A 308 1.75 1.24 -17.89
CA HIS A 308 1.14 2.34 -18.64
C HIS A 308 -0.38 2.40 -18.49
N ALA A 309 -1.04 1.26 -18.27
CA ALA A 309 -2.49 1.21 -18.04
C ALA A 309 -2.87 1.68 -16.62
N ILE A 310 -1.95 1.62 -15.65
CA ILE A 310 -2.19 2.08 -14.28
C ILE A 310 -2.19 3.62 -14.23
N ALA A 311 -3.38 4.20 -14.09
CA ALA A 311 -3.59 5.64 -13.97
C ALA A 311 -4.01 6.06 -12.55
N CYS A 312 -3.23 5.65 -11.54
CA CYS A 312 -3.49 5.95 -10.12
C CYS A 312 -2.42 6.91 -9.54
N GLY A 313 -2.87 7.91 -8.77
CA GLY A 313 -2.01 8.83 -8.03
C GLY A 313 -1.79 10.18 -8.73
N PRO A 314 -1.40 11.23 -7.98
CA PRO A 314 -1.39 12.62 -8.45
C PRO A 314 -0.35 12.90 -9.54
N ASP A 315 0.71 12.08 -9.61
CA ASP A 315 1.83 12.25 -10.53
C ASP A 315 1.57 11.70 -11.94
N VAL A 316 0.45 10.99 -12.14
CA VAL A 316 0.07 10.43 -13.45
C VAL A 316 -0.29 11.53 -14.44
N SER A 317 0.28 11.42 -15.65
CA SER A 317 -0.03 12.29 -16.79
C SER A 317 -0.64 11.50 -17.95
N PRO A 318 -1.64 12.05 -18.68
CA PRO A 318 -2.29 13.34 -18.44
C PRO A 318 -3.17 13.30 -17.19
N ARG A 319 -3.38 14.46 -16.56
CA ARG A 319 -4.27 14.63 -15.40
C ARG A 319 -5.65 14.03 -15.61
N SER A 320 -6.19 14.11 -16.82
CA SER A 320 -7.50 13.53 -17.17
C SER A 320 -7.54 12.01 -17.00
N ALA A 321 -6.44 11.29 -17.27
CA ALA A 321 -6.40 9.83 -17.15
C ALA A 321 -6.61 9.38 -15.69
N ARG A 322 -6.02 10.09 -14.73
CA ARG A 322 -6.22 9.78 -13.31
C ARG A 322 -7.59 10.23 -12.79
N LEU A 323 -8.07 11.41 -13.19
CA LEU A 323 -9.38 11.92 -12.73
C LEU A 323 -10.57 11.12 -13.29
N ALA A 324 -10.44 10.55 -14.50
CA ALA A 324 -11.51 9.81 -15.16
C ALA A 324 -12.08 8.67 -14.29
N TRP A 325 -11.26 8.04 -13.46
CA TRP A 325 -11.75 7.00 -12.56
C TRP A 325 -12.63 7.56 -11.45
N ALA A 326 -12.22 8.66 -10.81
CA ALA A 326 -13.01 9.28 -9.75
C ALA A 326 -14.36 9.77 -10.32
N GLU A 327 -14.35 10.32 -11.54
CA GLU A 327 -15.58 10.71 -12.25
C GLU A 327 -16.48 9.50 -12.56
N ALA A 328 -15.90 8.39 -13.03
CA ALA A 328 -16.65 7.16 -13.28
C ALA A 328 -17.20 6.55 -11.99
N ALA A 329 -16.44 6.62 -10.89
CA ALA A 329 -16.86 6.13 -9.59
C ALA A 329 -18.02 6.98 -9.02
N MET A 330 -17.97 8.30 -9.15
CA MET A 330 -19.08 9.19 -8.78
C MET A 330 -20.34 8.93 -9.61
N ALA A 331 -20.21 8.50 -10.86
CA ALA A 331 -21.36 8.24 -11.73
C ALA A 331 -22.09 6.91 -11.42
N ARG A 332 -21.64 6.14 -10.43
CA ARG A 332 -22.30 4.90 -10.04
C ARG A 332 -23.58 5.18 -9.25
N ASP A 333 -24.66 4.46 -9.60
CA ASP A 333 -25.97 4.60 -8.96
C ASP A 333 -26.01 4.15 -7.49
N ASP A 334 -25.02 3.37 -7.04
CA ASP A 334 -24.94 2.86 -5.68
C ASP A 334 -24.25 3.80 -4.70
N ILE A 335 -23.77 4.97 -5.14
CA ILE A 335 -23.03 5.93 -4.29
C ILE A 335 -23.99 6.94 -3.68
N ALA A 336 -24.07 6.94 -2.35
CA ALA A 336 -24.91 7.86 -1.58
C ALA A 336 -24.22 9.22 -1.30
N GLY A 337 -22.89 9.30 -1.43
CA GLY A 337 -22.15 10.54 -1.21
C GLY A 337 -20.64 10.36 -1.34
N VAL A 338 -19.92 11.48 -1.38
CA VAL A 338 -18.47 11.52 -1.55
C VAL A 338 -17.80 12.12 -0.31
N VAL A 339 -16.81 11.42 0.23
CA VAL A 339 -15.94 11.91 1.30
C VAL A 339 -14.60 12.29 0.68
N PHE A 340 -14.22 13.56 0.80
CA PHE A 340 -12.90 14.06 0.45
C PHE A 340 -12.05 14.14 1.72
N ALA A 341 -10.95 13.38 1.80
CA ALA A 341 -10.02 13.45 2.92
C ALA A 341 -8.76 14.21 2.51
N VAL A 342 -8.67 15.47 2.92
CA VAL A 342 -7.60 16.40 2.52
C VAL A 342 -6.99 17.05 3.77
N PRO A 343 -5.93 16.46 4.35
CA PRO A 343 -5.32 17.00 5.55
C PRO A 343 -4.69 18.38 5.28
N PRO A 344 -4.52 19.25 6.29
CA PRO A 344 -3.90 20.56 6.13
C PRO A 344 -2.50 20.56 5.51
N GLY A 345 -1.77 19.45 5.67
CA GLY A 345 -0.43 19.26 5.11
C GLY A 345 -0.41 18.81 3.65
N ASP A 346 -1.56 18.54 3.02
CA ASP A 346 -1.61 18.12 1.61
C ASP A 346 -1.00 19.19 0.68
N ARG A 347 -0.25 18.72 -0.30
CA ARG A 347 0.41 19.53 -1.33
C ARG A 347 0.12 19.04 -2.75
N ARG A 348 -0.67 17.97 -2.91
CA ARG A 348 -0.88 17.27 -4.18
C ARG A 348 -2.36 17.22 -4.55
N PHE A 349 -3.18 16.54 -3.76
CA PHE A 349 -4.57 16.25 -4.13
C PHE A 349 -5.49 17.48 -4.07
N GLY A 350 -5.17 18.46 -3.23
CA GLY A 350 -5.92 19.70 -3.04
C GLY A 350 -6.04 20.55 -4.29
N TRP A 351 -5.17 20.34 -5.29
CA TRP A 351 -5.29 20.96 -6.62
C TRP A 351 -6.41 20.33 -7.48
N ASP A 352 -6.78 19.08 -7.21
CA ASP A 352 -7.87 18.36 -7.87
C ASP A 352 -9.20 18.51 -7.15
N TYR A 353 -9.16 18.69 -5.83
CA TYR A 353 -10.34 18.77 -5.00
C TYR A 353 -11.41 19.74 -5.52
N PRO A 354 -11.13 21.01 -5.91
CA PRO A 354 -12.18 21.91 -6.38
C PRO A 354 -12.94 21.38 -7.60
N GLY A 355 -12.23 20.80 -8.58
CA GLY A 355 -12.86 20.25 -9.79
C GLY A 355 -13.68 19.00 -9.50
N LEU A 356 -13.16 18.09 -8.67
CA LEU A 356 -13.87 16.87 -8.26
C LEU A 356 -15.10 17.19 -7.39
N ARG A 357 -15.01 18.18 -6.51
CA ARG A 357 -16.12 18.71 -5.71
C ARG A 357 -17.23 19.26 -6.61
N ASP A 358 -16.87 20.12 -7.56
CA ASP A 358 -17.85 20.72 -8.47
C ASP A 358 -18.49 19.65 -9.38
N ARG A 359 -17.73 18.62 -9.75
CA ARG A 359 -18.24 17.46 -10.49
C ARG A 359 -19.25 16.66 -9.67
N ALA A 360 -18.94 16.36 -8.40
CA ALA A 360 -19.85 15.66 -7.49
C ALA A 360 -21.15 16.45 -7.28
N ALA A 361 -21.05 17.76 -7.03
CA ALA A 361 -22.21 18.64 -6.91
C ALA A 361 -23.05 18.68 -8.20
N GLY A 362 -22.41 18.70 -9.38
CA GLY A 362 -23.08 18.62 -10.67
C GLY A 362 -23.81 17.29 -10.94
N LEU A 363 -23.46 16.23 -10.23
CA LEU A 363 -24.17 14.94 -10.21
C LEU A 363 -25.26 14.87 -9.12
N GLY A 364 -25.41 15.92 -8.31
CA GLY A 364 -26.32 15.92 -7.17
C GLY A 364 -25.84 15.06 -6.00
N LEU A 365 -24.55 14.71 -5.95
CA LEU A 365 -24.00 13.92 -4.85
C LEU A 365 -23.68 14.81 -3.64
N PRO A 366 -24.18 14.46 -2.44
CA PRO A 366 -23.75 15.09 -1.21
C PRO A 366 -22.26 14.84 -0.97
N GLN A 367 -21.58 15.80 -0.35
CA GLN A 367 -20.14 15.76 -0.16
C GLN A 367 -19.73 16.21 1.24
N LEU A 368 -18.67 15.58 1.77
CA LEU A 368 -18.04 15.92 3.03
C LEU A 368 -16.54 16.14 2.81
N LEU A 369 -16.00 17.25 3.33
CA LEU A 369 -14.56 17.47 3.40
C LEU A 369 -14.06 17.16 4.82
N LEU A 370 -13.19 16.18 4.94
CA LEU A 370 -12.45 15.85 6.15
C LEU A 370 -11.05 16.44 6.08
N ARG A 371 -10.63 17.09 7.17
CA ARG A 371 -9.28 17.65 7.32
C ARG A 371 -8.54 17.10 8.53
N ASP A 372 -9.23 16.41 9.43
CA ASP A 372 -8.62 15.86 10.64
C ASP A 372 -7.79 14.62 10.30
N ASP A 373 -6.71 14.41 11.07
CA ASP A 373 -5.91 13.19 10.99
C ASP A 373 -6.66 12.05 11.69
N PRO A 374 -7.07 10.98 10.97
CA PRO A 374 -7.82 9.87 11.54
C PRO A 374 -7.02 9.07 12.58
N ARG A 375 -5.68 9.18 12.61
CA ARG A 375 -4.84 8.55 13.63
C ARG A 375 -4.79 9.36 14.92
N ALA A 376 -4.80 10.68 14.80
CA ALA A 376 -4.75 11.58 15.94
C ALA A 376 -6.13 11.74 16.60
N ASP A 377 -7.19 11.89 15.81
CA ASP A 377 -8.56 12.09 16.30
C ASP A 377 -9.61 11.33 15.46
N PRO A 378 -9.68 9.98 15.59
CA PRO A 378 -10.67 9.18 14.89
C PRO A 378 -12.13 9.52 15.30
N ALA A 379 -12.32 10.06 16.51
CA ALA A 379 -13.64 10.42 17.02
C ALA A 379 -14.20 11.65 16.29
N SER A 380 -13.36 12.65 15.99
CA SER A 380 -13.76 13.81 15.18
C SER A 380 -14.21 13.39 13.78
N VAL A 381 -13.44 12.51 13.12
CA VAL A 381 -13.80 11.94 11.81
C VAL A 381 -15.15 11.23 11.88
N THR A 382 -15.34 10.35 12.87
CA THR A 382 -16.60 9.61 13.06
C THR A 382 -17.78 10.56 13.25
N ALA A 383 -17.64 11.59 14.09
CA ALA A 383 -18.70 12.56 14.37
C ALA A 383 -19.07 13.40 13.14
N ALA A 384 -18.07 13.84 12.36
CA ALA A 384 -18.29 14.57 11.11
C ALA A 384 -19.07 13.73 10.09
N VAL A 385 -18.69 12.45 9.93
CA VAL A 385 -19.38 11.52 9.04
C VAL A 385 -20.80 11.24 9.51
N ALA A 386 -21.03 11.02 10.82
CA ALA A 386 -22.37 10.81 11.36
C ALA A 386 -23.29 12.02 11.10
N GLY A 387 -22.77 13.25 11.23
CA GLY A 387 -23.47 14.48 10.88
C GLY A 387 -23.85 14.54 9.39
N PHE A 388 -22.93 14.13 8.51
CA PHE A 388 -23.16 14.03 7.07
C PHE A 388 -24.19 12.96 6.70
N VAL A 389 -24.16 11.79 7.33
CA VAL A 389 -25.15 10.71 7.09
C VAL A 389 -26.57 11.17 7.42
N ALA A 390 -26.73 11.97 8.47
CA ALA A 390 -28.02 12.55 8.82
C ALA A 390 -28.55 13.55 7.78
N THR A 391 -27.74 14.05 6.84
CA THR A 391 -28.21 14.86 5.70
C THR A 391 -28.66 13.99 4.52
N LEU A 392 -28.01 12.85 4.28
CA LEU A 392 -28.37 11.92 3.20
C LEU A 392 -29.82 11.42 3.31
N GLY A 393 -30.25 11.08 4.52
CA GLY A 393 -31.62 10.58 4.76
C GLY A 393 -32.73 11.62 4.60
N ARG A 394 -32.39 12.93 4.55
CA ARG A 394 -33.37 14.02 4.37
C ARG A 394 -33.65 14.33 2.90
N GLU A 395 -32.68 14.12 2.02
CA GLU A 395 -32.85 14.31 0.58
C GLU A 395 -33.56 13.13 -0.10
N ALA A 396 -33.50 11.92 0.48
CA ALA A 396 -34.26 10.77 -0.01
C ALA A 396 -35.78 10.83 0.33
N ALA A 397 -36.18 11.72 1.24
CA ALA A 397 -37.56 11.86 1.74
C ALA A 397 -38.30 13.11 1.23
N ALA A 398 -37.61 13.97 0.47
CA ALA A 398 -38.16 15.17 -0.18
C ALA A 398 -38.27 14.92 -1.69
#